data_AF-A0A6V8DVR6-F1
#
_entry.id   AF-A0A6V8DVR6-F1
#
_cell.length_a   1.000
_cell.length_b   1.000
_cell.length_c   1.000
_cell.angle_alpha   90.00
_cell.angle_beta   90.00
_cell.angle_gamma   90.00
#
_symmetry.space_group_name_H-M   'P 1'
#
loop_
_entity.id
_entity.type
_entity.pdbx_description
1 polymer ?
#
loop_
_entity_poly.entity_id
_entity_poly.type
_entity_poly.pdbx_seq_one_letter_code
_entity_poly.pdbx_strand_id
1 'polypeptide(L)'
;ALTKRHRIAVEGTDGMDAFLTDGLRSVLTTIQAKNMAEYTVRWPQHIDRWLAEGSTTPEAKLLDAWRYDANRSEFTWMHVRCQRDDVIREWTIVDYGKDGDGSMARTTGLVTYALASLFATKGPEHCGLNPGVHAPELVSEATLNYVLSIFNEHGISVS
;
A
#
# COMPACT_ATOMS: atom_id res chain seq x y z
N ALA A 1 -2.76 4.95 17.88
CA ALA A 1 -1.74 4.39 16.97
C ALA A 1 -0.92 3.34 17.71
N LEU A 2 -0.38 2.33 17.02
CA LEU A 2 0.42 1.21 17.59
C LEU A 2 -0.35 0.18 18.46
N THR A 3 -1.68 0.12 18.35
CA THR A 3 -2.51 -0.88 19.05
C THR A 3 -2.72 -2.13 18.21
N LYS A 4 -3.19 -3.22 18.84
CA LYS A 4 -3.41 -4.55 18.20
C LYS A 4 -2.18 -5.08 17.45
N ARG A 5 -1.01 -4.95 18.10
CA ARG A 5 0.27 -5.49 17.57
C ARG A 5 0.20 -7.00 17.49
N HIS A 6 0.57 -7.57 16.36
CA HIS A 6 0.66 -9.01 16.14
C HIS A 6 1.66 -9.33 15.05
N ARG A 7 2.17 -10.56 15.05
CA ARG A 7 3.10 -11.05 14.02
C ARG A 7 2.32 -11.61 12.84
N ILE A 8 2.81 -11.34 11.64
CA ILE A 8 2.26 -11.84 10.38
C ILE A 8 3.34 -12.56 9.57
N ALA A 9 2.91 -13.50 8.75
CA ALA A 9 3.75 -14.12 7.74
C ALA A 9 3.78 -13.22 6.50
N VAL A 10 4.97 -12.85 6.05
CA VAL A 10 5.22 -12.14 4.80
C VAL A 10 6.23 -12.97 4.04
N GLU A 11 5.86 -13.41 2.83
CA GLU A 11 6.72 -14.23 1.99
C GLU A 11 8.07 -13.56 1.75
N GLY A 12 9.16 -14.35 1.80
CA GLY A 12 10.52 -13.82 1.70
C GLY A 12 11.09 -13.22 2.98
N THR A 13 10.40 -13.36 4.12
CA THR A 13 10.87 -12.88 5.44
C THR A 13 10.70 -13.94 6.53
N ASP A 14 11.37 -13.77 7.68
CA ASP A 14 11.14 -14.59 8.88
C ASP A 14 9.87 -14.18 9.65
N GLY A 15 9.00 -13.37 9.06
CA GLY A 15 7.81 -12.76 9.67
C GLY A 15 8.03 -11.31 10.08
N MET A 16 6.93 -10.55 10.11
CA MET A 16 6.92 -9.11 10.33
C MET A 16 5.89 -8.72 11.39
N ASP A 17 6.02 -7.52 11.95
CA ASP A 17 5.09 -6.99 12.95
C ASP A 17 4.07 -6.05 12.29
N ALA A 18 2.80 -6.23 12.59
CA ALA A 18 1.69 -5.42 12.10
C ALA A 18 0.98 -4.69 13.25
N PHE A 19 0.53 -3.45 13.03
CA PHE A 19 -0.20 -2.65 14.03
C PHE A 19 -1.23 -1.72 13.38
N LEU A 20 -2.29 -1.40 14.11
CA LEU A 20 -3.39 -0.57 13.58
C LEU A 20 -2.92 0.84 13.18
N THR A 21 -3.34 1.26 12.00
CA THR A 21 -3.11 2.59 11.44
C THR A 21 -4.38 3.24 10.90
N ASP A 22 -4.27 4.53 10.59
CA ASP A 22 -5.37 5.40 10.18
C ASP A 22 -5.28 5.77 8.68
N GLY A 23 -4.99 4.78 7.83
CA GLY A 23 -4.97 4.98 6.38
C GLY A 23 -6.29 4.64 5.67
N LEU A 24 -7.29 4.12 6.39
CA LEU A 24 -8.61 3.81 5.82
C LEU A 24 -9.29 5.04 5.19
N ARG A 25 -9.13 6.23 5.78
CA ARG A 25 -9.56 7.51 5.20
C ARG A 25 -10.98 7.47 4.62
N SER A 26 -11.14 7.66 3.30
CA SER A 26 -12.44 7.69 2.61
C SER A 26 -13.15 6.34 2.61
N VAL A 27 -12.40 5.23 2.70
CA VAL A 27 -12.96 3.86 2.71
C VAL A 27 -13.96 3.68 3.85
N LEU A 28 -13.75 4.37 4.98
CA LEU A 28 -14.66 4.37 6.13
C LEU A 28 -16.09 4.80 5.78
N THR A 29 -16.27 5.64 4.77
CA THR A 29 -17.58 6.18 4.37
C THR A 29 -18.05 5.67 3.02
N THR A 30 -17.14 5.20 2.16
CA THR A 30 -17.45 4.72 0.80
C THR A 30 -17.74 3.22 0.74
N ILE A 31 -17.17 2.39 1.64
CA ILE A 31 -17.40 0.94 1.68
C ILE A 31 -18.22 0.56 2.91
N GLN A 32 -19.36 -0.09 2.66
CA GLN A 32 -20.22 -0.62 3.73
C GLN A 32 -19.67 -1.96 4.25
N ALA A 33 -18.97 -1.92 5.37
CA ALA A 33 -18.47 -3.10 6.08
C ALA A 33 -18.78 -3.02 7.57
N LYS A 34 -19.10 -4.17 8.19
CA LYS A 34 -19.29 -4.25 9.65
C LYS A 34 -17.98 -4.04 10.41
N ASN A 35 -16.88 -4.56 9.86
CA ASN A 35 -15.55 -4.45 10.42
C ASN A 35 -14.60 -3.95 9.33
N MET A 36 -13.73 -3.01 9.68
CA MET A 36 -12.70 -2.48 8.80
C MET A 36 -11.46 -2.16 9.64
N ALA A 37 -10.29 -2.53 9.14
CA ALA A 37 -9.03 -2.28 9.80
C ALA A 37 -7.91 -2.17 8.77
N GLU A 38 -7.02 -1.22 8.97
CA GLU A 38 -5.75 -1.15 8.27
C GLU A 38 -4.62 -1.40 9.27
N TYR A 39 -3.63 -2.18 8.83
CA TYR A 39 -2.42 -2.41 9.60
C TYR A 39 -1.20 -2.00 8.79
N THR A 40 -0.32 -1.24 9.43
CA THR A 40 1.02 -0.97 8.89
C THR A 40 1.97 -2.07 9.33
N VAL A 41 2.76 -2.58 8.37
CA VAL A 41 3.73 -3.65 8.58
C VAL A 41 5.13 -3.08 8.72
N ARG A 42 5.90 -3.61 9.67
CA ARG A 42 7.29 -3.23 9.94
C ARG A 42 8.13 -4.46 10.24
N TRP A 43 9.44 -4.32 10.02
CA TRP A 43 10.40 -5.32 10.47
C TRP A 43 10.26 -5.56 11.98
N PRO A 44 10.50 -6.81 12.45
CA PRO A 44 10.48 -7.12 13.87
C PRO A 44 11.34 -6.15 14.68
N GLN A 45 10.92 -5.84 15.90
CA GLN A 45 11.57 -4.91 16.85
C GLN A 45 11.56 -3.43 16.45
N HIS A 46 11.18 -3.07 15.22
CA HIS A 46 11.12 -1.66 14.81
C HIS A 46 10.22 -0.83 15.73
N ILE A 47 9.04 -1.37 16.07
CA ILE A 47 8.06 -0.71 16.93
C ILE A 47 8.59 -0.59 18.36
N ASP A 48 9.20 -1.65 18.89
CA ASP A 48 9.72 -1.65 20.26
C ASP A 48 10.87 -0.66 20.41
N ARG A 49 11.75 -0.59 19.40
CA ARG A 49 12.81 0.41 19.33
C ARG A 49 12.23 1.82 19.26
N TRP A 50 11.23 2.07 18.41
CA TRP A 50 10.57 3.38 18.35
C TRP A 50 9.97 3.79 19.70
N LEU A 51 9.32 2.86 20.43
CA LEU A 51 8.75 3.12 21.74
C LEU A 51 9.81 3.38 22.81
N ALA A 52 10.95 2.68 22.75
CA ALA A 52 12.02 2.79 23.72
C ALA A 52 12.85 4.08 23.56
N GLU A 53 13.19 4.44 22.32
CA GLU A 53 14.16 5.51 22.06
C GLU A 53 13.68 6.59 21.08
N GLY A 54 12.55 6.43 20.40
CA GLY A 54 12.11 7.31 19.30
C GLY A 54 11.93 8.78 19.69
N SER A 55 11.46 9.06 20.91
CA SER A 55 11.30 10.43 21.43
C SER A 55 12.59 11.03 22.00
N THR A 56 13.60 10.19 22.28
CA THR A 56 14.87 10.60 22.89
C THR A 56 16.03 10.65 21.89
N THR A 57 15.86 9.99 20.74
CA THR A 57 16.86 9.96 19.67
C THR A 57 16.89 11.32 18.97
N PRO A 58 18.04 11.99 18.90
CA PRO A 58 18.16 13.26 18.19
C PRO A 58 17.73 13.11 16.72
N GLU A 59 16.90 14.03 16.23
CA GLU A 59 16.36 14.00 14.86
C GLU A 59 17.47 13.90 13.80
N ALA A 60 18.57 14.64 13.96
CA ALA A 60 19.70 14.56 13.04
C ALA A 60 20.28 13.13 12.90
N LYS A 61 20.28 12.33 13.97
CA LYS A 61 20.70 10.93 13.91
C LYS A 61 19.69 10.05 13.19
N LEU A 62 18.39 10.33 13.35
CA LEU A 62 17.33 9.62 12.62
C LEU A 62 17.42 9.93 11.12
N LEU A 63 17.58 11.19 10.75
CA LEU A 63 17.73 11.63 9.35
C LEU A 63 18.97 11.03 8.69
N ASP A 64 20.10 10.97 9.41
CA ASP A 64 21.32 10.32 8.92
C ASP A 64 21.12 8.81 8.71
N ALA A 65 20.49 8.13 9.68
CA ALA A 65 20.22 6.69 9.60
C ALA A 65 19.18 6.30 8.54
N TRP A 66 18.23 7.20 8.24
CA TRP A 66 17.18 7.03 7.24
C TRP A 66 17.51 7.64 5.88
N ARG A 67 18.74 8.13 5.69
CA ARG A 67 19.19 8.61 4.39
C ARG A 67 19.01 7.50 3.35
N TYR A 68 18.48 7.89 2.20
CA TYR A 68 18.33 6.99 1.07
C TYR A 68 19.67 6.36 0.68
N ASP A 69 19.64 5.05 0.47
CA ASP A 69 20.80 4.24 0.11
C ASP A 69 20.41 3.37 -1.08
N ALA A 70 20.88 3.74 -2.28
CA ALA A 70 20.55 3.04 -3.52
C ALA A 70 21.05 1.58 -3.57
N ASN A 71 21.99 1.20 -2.69
CA ASN A 71 22.48 -0.18 -2.59
C ASN A 71 21.67 -1.03 -1.61
N ARG A 72 20.78 -0.41 -0.83
CA ARG A 72 19.92 -1.11 0.12
C ARG A 72 18.70 -1.64 -0.63
N SER A 73 18.57 -2.96 -0.66
CA SER A 73 17.35 -3.59 -1.15
C SER A 73 16.13 -3.15 -0.34
N GLU A 74 15.03 -2.92 -1.03
CA GLU A 74 13.74 -2.58 -0.44
C GLU A 74 12.62 -3.34 -1.17
N PHE A 75 11.43 -3.35 -0.56
CA PHE A 75 10.25 -3.92 -1.16
C PHE A 75 8.99 -3.22 -0.65
N THR A 76 7.95 -3.27 -1.46
CA THR A 76 6.58 -2.92 -1.09
C THR A 76 5.78 -4.20 -0.98
N TRP A 77 5.03 -4.35 0.10
CA TRP A 77 4.11 -5.46 0.31
C TRP A 77 2.77 -4.94 0.81
N MET A 78 1.68 -5.44 0.23
CA MET A 78 0.32 -5.14 0.68
C MET A 78 -0.54 -6.40 0.56
N HIS A 79 -1.31 -6.69 1.60
CA HIS A 79 -2.30 -7.76 1.59
C HIS A 79 -3.68 -7.19 1.91
N VAL A 80 -4.66 -7.48 1.06
CA VAL A 80 -6.05 -7.04 1.20
C VAL A 80 -6.92 -8.27 1.35
N ARG A 81 -7.69 -8.32 2.44
CA ARG A 81 -8.62 -9.41 2.74
C ARG A 81 -10.03 -8.89 2.93
N CYS A 82 -10.95 -9.37 2.12
CA CYS A 82 -12.38 -9.06 2.19
C CYS A 82 -13.17 -10.33 2.49
N GLN A 83 -14.13 -10.25 3.41
CA GLN A 83 -14.99 -11.37 3.76
C GLN A 83 -16.45 -10.94 3.80
N ARG A 84 -17.31 -11.73 3.15
CA ARG A 84 -18.77 -11.66 3.26
C ARG A 84 -19.31 -13.06 3.44
N ASP A 85 -19.95 -13.31 4.58
CA ASP A 85 -20.42 -14.64 4.97
C ASP A 85 -19.26 -15.65 4.88
N ASP A 86 -19.42 -16.74 4.14
CA ASP A 86 -18.38 -17.76 3.91
C ASP A 86 -17.47 -17.46 2.71
N VAL A 87 -17.68 -16.34 2.01
CA VAL A 87 -16.89 -15.95 0.84
C VAL A 87 -15.75 -15.05 1.27
N ILE A 88 -14.52 -15.50 1.05
CA ILE A 88 -13.29 -14.75 1.27
C ILE A 88 -12.66 -14.42 -0.09
N ARG A 89 -12.21 -13.18 -0.25
CA ARG A 89 -11.35 -12.75 -1.34
C ARG A 89 -10.11 -12.09 -0.78
N GLU A 90 -8.97 -12.45 -1.33
CA GLU A 90 -7.67 -11.99 -0.88
C GLU A 90 -6.84 -11.58 -2.08
N TRP A 91 -6.02 -10.56 -1.88
CA TRP A 91 -5.04 -10.09 -2.85
C TRP A 91 -3.74 -9.77 -2.12
N THR A 92 -2.62 -10.12 -2.74
CA THR A 92 -1.28 -9.77 -2.29
C THR A 92 -0.54 -9.05 -3.41
N ILE A 93 -0.01 -7.87 -3.10
CA ILE A 93 0.79 -7.05 -4.01
C ILE A 93 2.22 -7.01 -3.49
N VAL A 94 3.19 -7.33 -4.35
CA VAL A 94 4.62 -7.34 -4.01
C VAL A 94 5.44 -6.71 -5.14
N ASP A 95 6.35 -5.79 -4.79
CA ASP A 95 7.35 -5.24 -5.71
C ASP A 95 8.69 -5.06 -4.98
N TYR A 96 9.80 -5.33 -5.67
CA TYR A 96 11.17 -5.27 -5.12
C TYR A 96 12.02 -4.14 -5.73
N GLY A 97 11.37 -3.20 -6.43
CA GLY A 97 12.09 -2.25 -7.26
C GLY A 97 12.53 -2.86 -8.59
N LYS A 98 12.85 -2.01 -9.56
CA LYS A 98 13.36 -2.43 -10.88
C LYS A 98 14.07 -1.29 -11.56
N ASP A 99 15.15 -1.59 -12.29
CA ASP A 99 15.87 -0.64 -13.14
C ASP A 99 16.33 0.66 -12.42
N GLY A 100 16.62 0.56 -11.12
CA GLY A 100 17.03 1.69 -10.27
C GLY A 100 15.88 2.45 -9.61
N ASP A 101 14.63 2.17 -9.98
CA ASP A 101 13.45 2.73 -9.32
C ASP A 101 13.06 1.90 -8.09
N GLY A 102 12.86 2.59 -6.97
CA GLY A 102 12.41 2.01 -5.72
C GLY A 102 11.00 1.41 -5.81
N SER A 103 10.77 0.37 -5.01
CA SER A 103 9.50 -0.36 -4.94
C SER A 103 8.31 0.51 -4.57
N MET A 104 8.50 1.46 -3.65
CA MET A 104 7.45 2.40 -3.26
C MET A 104 7.15 3.40 -4.38
N ALA A 105 8.19 3.92 -5.03
CA ALA A 105 8.06 4.86 -6.15
C ALA A 105 7.31 4.21 -7.31
N ARG A 106 7.63 2.96 -7.64
CA ARG A 106 6.93 2.19 -8.68
C ARG A 106 5.47 1.92 -8.33
N THR A 107 5.20 1.35 -7.16
CA THR A 107 3.82 0.99 -6.77
C THR A 107 2.91 2.20 -6.58
N THR A 108 3.42 3.35 -6.16
CA THR A 108 2.63 4.59 -6.06
C THR A 108 2.54 5.33 -7.40
N GLY A 109 3.67 5.43 -8.11
CA GLY A 109 3.78 6.16 -9.36
C GLY A 109 2.98 5.51 -10.49
N LEU A 110 3.04 4.18 -10.62
CA LEU A 110 2.33 3.46 -11.68
C LEU A 110 0.81 3.50 -11.53
N VAL A 111 0.28 3.50 -10.30
CA VAL A 111 -1.16 3.74 -10.07
C VAL A 111 -1.56 5.12 -10.57
N THR A 112 -0.78 6.14 -10.20
CA THR A 112 -1.04 7.52 -10.60
C THR A 112 -0.95 7.67 -12.12
N TYR A 113 0.08 7.10 -12.73
CA TYR A 113 0.26 7.07 -14.18
C TYR A 113 -0.90 6.37 -14.89
N ALA A 114 -1.29 5.17 -14.44
CA ALA A 114 -2.38 4.42 -15.05
C ALA A 114 -3.70 5.21 -15.03
N LEU A 115 -4.07 5.77 -13.87
CA LEU A 115 -5.28 6.57 -13.75
C LEU A 115 -5.23 7.85 -14.60
N ALA A 116 -4.14 8.61 -14.52
CA ALA A 116 -3.99 9.86 -15.27
C ALA A 116 -3.94 9.64 -16.78
N SER A 117 -3.25 8.58 -17.23
CA SER A 117 -3.17 8.19 -18.64
C SER A 117 -4.53 7.76 -19.17
N LEU A 118 -5.26 6.91 -18.45
CA LEU A 118 -6.59 6.47 -18.86
C LEU A 118 -7.56 7.64 -18.92
N PHE A 119 -7.54 8.51 -17.91
CA PHE A 119 -8.34 9.73 -17.89
C PHE A 119 -8.03 10.63 -19.09
N ALA A 120 -6.76 10.89 -19.38
CA ALA A 120 -6.35 11.78 -20.46
C ALA A 120 -6.66 11.22 -21.85
N THR A 121 -6.62 9.89 -22.02
CA THR A 121 -6.76 9.25 -23.33
C THR A 121 -8.16 8.75 -23.65
N LYS A 122 -8.95 8.37 -22.63
CA LYS A 122 -10.32 7.84 -22.77
C LYS A 122 -11.39 8.73 -22.16
N GLY A 123 -10.99 9.73 -21.38
CA GLY A 123 -11.90 10.66 -20.72
C GLY A 123 -12.37 10.19 -19.33
N PRO A 124 -12.93 11.11 -18.52
CA PRO A 124 -13.41 10.85 -17.17
C PRO A 124 -14.54 9.81 -17.12
N GLU A 125 -15.47 9.85 -18.07
CA GLU A 125 -16.63 8.94 -18.10
C GLU A 125 -16.19 7.47 -18.24
N HIS A 126 -15.16 7.20 -19.04
CA HIS A 126 -14.57 5.86 -19.16
C HIS A 126 -13.98 5.37 -17.83
N CYS A 127 -13.46 6.29 -17.02
CA CYS A 127 -12.95 5.98 -15.69
C CYS A 127 -14.06 5.71 -14.65
N GLY A 128 -15.34 5.94 -15.02
CA GLY A 128 -16.49 5.90 -14.11
C GLY A 128 -16.68 7.21 -13.34
N LEU A 129 -16.08 8.31 -13.79
CA LEU A 129 -16.03 9.58 -13.06
C LEU A 129 -16.93 10.64 -13.69
N ASN A 130 -17.76 11.26 -12.87
CA ASN A 130 -18.50 12.48 -13.20
C ASN A 130 -17.73 13.72 -12.72
N PRO A 131 -18.09 14.96 -13.12
CA PRO A 131 -17.48 16.16 -12.52
C PRO A 131 -17.61 16.15 -10.99
N GLY A 132 -16.50 16.31 -10.27
CA GLY A 132 -16.48 16.29 -8.81
C GLY A 132 -15.18 15.78 -8.22
N VAL A 133 -15.17 15.58 -6.89
CA VAL A 133 -14.07 14.97 -6.15
C VAL A 133 -14.44 13.52 -5.85
N HIS A 134 -13.60 12.58 -6.30
CA HIS A 134 -13.84 11.15 -6.15
C HIS A 134 -12.72 10.50 -5.35
N ALA A 135 -13.10 9.58 -4.48
CA ALA A 135 -12.16 8.74 -3.76
C ALA A 135 -11.60 7.64 -4.69
N PRO A 136 -10.35 7.18 -4.51
CA PRO A 136 -9.70 6.23 -5.42
C PRO A 136 -10.44 4.89 -5.53
N GLU A 137 -11.17 4.48 -4.49
CA GLU A 137 -11.99 3.26 -4.46
C GLU A 137 -13.30 3.35 -5.26
N LEU A 138 -13.67 4.52 -5.78
CA LEU A 138 -14.90 4.75 -6.54
C LEU A 138 -14.73 4.64 -8.06
N VAL A 139 -13.54 4.26 -8.54
CA VAL A 139 -13.31 4.02 -9.96
C VAL A 139 -14.05 2.77 -10.44
N SER A 140 -14.35 2.70 -11.74
CA SER A 140 -15.00 1.52 -12.32
C SER A 140 -14.10 0.27 -12.24
N GLU A 141 -14.70 -0.92 -12.28
CA GLU A 141 -13.96 -2.18 -12.34
C GLU A 141 -13.02 -2.24 -13.55
N ALA A 142 -13.44 -1.69 -14.70
CA ALA A 142 -12.60 -1.59 -15.88
C ALA A 142 -11.35 -0.73 -15.64
N THR A 143 -11.49 0.39 -14.93
CA THR A 143 -10.37 1.23 -14.51
C THR A 143 -9.43 0.50 -13.57
N LEU A 144 -9.97 -0.22 -12.57
CA LEU A 144 -9.16 -1.01 -11.65
C LEU A 144 -8.37 -2.09 -12.41
N ASN A 145 -9.02 -2.83 -13.31
CA ASN A 145 -8.37 -3.86 -14.12
C ASN A 145 -7.27 -3.28 -15.01
N TYR A 146 -7.44 -2.07 -15.54
CA TYR A 146 -6.38 -1.37 -16.27
C TYR A 146 -5.19 -1.01 -15.36
N VAL A 147 -5.43 -0.51 -14.14
CA VAL A 147 -4.34 -0.24 -13.19
C VAL A 147 -3.57 -1.53 -12.86
N LEU A 148 -4.28 -2.64 -12.64
CA LEU A 148 -3.67 -3.94 -12.38
C LEU A 148 -2.91 -4.48 -13.59
N SER A 149 -3.37 -4.22 -14.82
CA SER A 149 -2.63 -4.61 -16.03
C SER A 149 -1.31 -3.84 -16.14
N ILE A 150 -1.31 -2.54 -15.84
CA ILE A 150 -0.07 -1.73 -15.79
C ILE A 150 0.89 -2.28 -14.72
N PHE A 151 0.40 -2.69 -13.56
CA PHE A 151 1.25 -3.36 -12.55
C PHE A 151 1.92 -4.61 -13.12
N ASN A 152 1.14 -5.51 -13.72
CA ASN A 152 1.65 -6.75 -14.29
C ASN A 152 2.64 -6.50 -15.44
N GLU A 153 2.34 -5.56 -16.34
CA GLU A 153 3.22 -5.17 -17.46
C GLU A 153 4.58 -4.65 -16.97
N HIS A 154 4.60 -3.95 -15.83
CA HIS A 154 5.82 -3.43 -15.22
C HIS A 154 6.48 -4.40 -14.22
N GLY A 155 5.96 -5.62 -14.09
CA GLY A 155 6.52 -6.69 -13.27
C GLY A 155 6.23 -6.58 -11.77
N ILE A 156 5.21 -5.82 -11.37
CA ILE A 156 4.68 -5.85 -10.00
C ILE A 156 3.81 -7.10 -9.86
N SER A 157 4.07 -7.92 -8.85
CA SER A 157 3.29 -9.13 -8.59
C SER A 157 1.97 -8.78 -7.94
N VAL A 158 0.86 -9.24 -8.52
CA VAL A 158 -0.48 -9.20 -7.94
C VAL A 158 -1.07 -10.60 -7.99
N SER A 159 -1.37 -11.19 -6.84
CA SER A 159 -1.90 -12.56 -6.71
C SER A 159 -3.11 -12.62 -5.81
#